data_AF-A0A538SFF1-F1
#
_entry.id   AF-A0A538SFF1-F1
#
_cell.length_a   1.000
_cell.length_b   1.000
_cell.length_c   1.000
_cell.angle_alpha   90.00
_cell.angle_beta   90.00
_cell.angle_gamma   90.00
#
_symmetry.space_group_name_H-M   'P 1'
#
loop_
_entity.id
_entity.type
_entity.pdbx_description
1 polymer ?
#
loop_
_entity_poly.entity_id
_entity_poly.type
_entity_poly.pdbx_seq_one_letter_code
_entity_poly.pdbx_strand_id
1 'polypeptide(L)'
;MAAPHAGTVVSIAELRARRLRAPLLLTLWGLLALEAAGGFVIFVARLAAGSTPGEALHVAAGVALTIVYVVYQWRHWLRVRPQRGLHFVVGVLAAFSMALANLTGLALGFVWWRDRVVGHATAAGYPPSLSAVHNIGSMLVLTFAGAHIAAVLMRDRRLNP
;
A
#
# COMPACT_ATOMS: atom_id res chain seq x y z
N MET A 1 -44.39 2.95 32.02
CA MET A 1 -42.97 2.71 32.36
C MET A 1 -42.30 2.06 31.16
N ALA A 2 -41.52 2.82 30.39
CA ALA A 2 -40.74 2.27 29.28
C ALA A 2 -39.46 1.66 29.85
N ALA A 3 -39.17 0.40 29.50
CA ALA A 3 -37.95 -0.28 29.93
C ALA A 3 -36.71 0.49 29.39
N PRO A 4 -35.66 0.70 30.21
CA PRO A 4 -34.45 1.33 29.74
C PRO A 4 -33.84 0.48 28.61
N HIS A 5 -33.61 1.12 27.46
CA HIS A 5 -32.93 0.51 26.33
C HIS A 5 -31.59 -0.06 26.81
N ALA A 6 -31.49 -1.39 26.81
CA ALA A 6 -30.24 -2.10 27.04
C ALA A 6 -29.25 -1.66 25.95
N GLY A 7 -28.38 -0.72 26.28
CA GLY A 7 -27.30 -0.30 25.42
C GLY A 7 -26.47 -1.52 25.06
N THR A 8 -26.42 -1.86 23.78
CA THR A 8 -25.64 -2.98 23.28
C THR A 8 -24.17 -2.71 23.64
N VAL A 9 -23.63 -3.44 24.61
CA VAL A 9 -22.21 -3.35 24.97
C VAL A 9 -21.42 -3.97 23.82
N VAL A 10 -21.02 -3.15 22.85
CA VAL A 10 -20.19 -3.61 21.73
C VAL A 10 -18.82 -3.99 22.27
N SER A 11 -18.43 -5.25 22.07
CA SER A 11 -17.14 -5.72 22.54
C SER A 11 -15.97 -5.02 21.82
N ILE A 12 -14.82 -4.92 22.49
CA ILE A 12 -13.59 -4.38 21.88
C ILE A 12 -13.20 -5.18 20.63
N ALA A 13 -13.42 -6.50 20.64
CA ALA A 13 -13.18 -7.38 19.49
C ALA A 13 -14.07 -6.99 18.29
N GLU A 14 -15.34 -6.68 18.52
CA GLU A 14 -16.28 -6.30 17.46
C GLU A 14 -15.95 -4.91 16.88
N LEU A 15 -15.62 -3.92 17.73
CA LEU A 15 -15.13 -2.62 17.26
C LEU A 15 -13.86 -2.76 16.41
N ARG A 16 -12.97 -3.70 16.77
CA ARG A 16 -11.74 -3.98 16.04
C ARG A 16 -12.01 -4.66 14.69
N ALA A 17 -12.87 -5.66 14.65
CA ALA A 17 -13.27 -6.32 13.42
C ALA A 17 -13.90 -5.34 12.42
N ARG A 18 -14.74 -4.41 12.92
CA ARG A 18 -15.30 -3.32 12.10
C ARG A 18 -14.21 -2.40 11.52
N ARG A 19 -13.16 -2.10 12.28
CA ARG A 19 -12.02 -1.29 11.79
C ARG A 19 -11.18 -2.03 10.75
N LEU A 20 -10.93 -3.32 10.92
CA LEU A 20 -10.17 -4.14 9.96
C LEU A 20 -10.93 -4.32 8.64
N ARG A 21 -12.27 -4.31 8.70
CA ARG A 21 -13.16 -4.34 7.54
C ARG A 21 -13.52 -2.95 7.01
N ALA A 22 -12.88 -1.89 7.50
CA ALA A 22 -13.14 -0.55 7.03
C ALA A 22 -12.86 -0.51 5.51
N PRO A 23 -13.80 -0.05 4.67
CA PRO A 23 -13.67 -0.11 3.21
C PRO A 23 -12.35 0.46 2.70
N LEU A 24 -11.93 1.61 3.25
CA LEU A 24 -10.66 2.26 2.89
C LEU A 24 -9.43 1.37 3.11
N LEU A 25 -9.41 0.61 4.21
CA LEU A 25 -8.31 -0.29 4.53
C LEU A 25 -8.32 -1.49 3.58
N LEU A 26 -9.49 -2.08 3.31
CA LEU A 26 -9.63 -3.18 2.35
C LEU A 26 -9.22 -2.75 0.94
N THR A 27 -9.63 -1.56 0.49
CA THR A 27 -9.23 -1.00 -0.81
C THR A 27 -7.71 -0.80 -0.86
N LEU A 28 -7.11 -0.26 0.20
CA LEU A 28 -5.66 -0.08 0.28
C LEU A 28 -4.92 -1.43 0.14
N TRP A 29 -5.33 -2.45 0.89
CA TRP A 29 -4.71 -3.78 0.82
C TRP A 29 -4.93 -4.45 -0.53
N GLY A 30 -6.13 -4.35 -1.09
CA GLY A 30 -6.45 -4.92 -2.40
C GLY A 30 -5.60 -4.29 -3.51
N LEU A 31 -5.48 -2.97 -3.52
CA LEU A 31 -4.64 -2.25 -4.48
C LEU A 31 -3.16 -2.56 -4.27
N LEU A 32 -2.68 -2.64 -3.03
CA LEU A 32 -1.30 -3.00 -2.74
C LEU A 32 -0.97 -4.43 -3.21
N ALA A 33 -1.88 -5.38 -3.00
CA ALA A 33 -1.71 -6.76 -3.47
C ALA A 33 -1.71 -6.82 -5.01
N LEU A 34 -2.59 -6.07 -5.66
CA LEU A 34 -2.63 -5.96 -7.12
C LEU A 34 -1.33 -5.38 -7.66
N GLU A 35 -0.82 -4.30 -7.06
CA GLU A 35 0.44 -3.66 -7.46
C GLU A 35 1.65 -4.56 -7.25
N ALA A 36 1.71 -5.28 -6.12
CA ALA A 36 2.78 -6.23 -5.85
C ALA A 36 2.78 -7.39 -6.87
N ALA A 37 1.61 -7.95 -7.16
CA ALA A 37 1.45 -9.03 -8.13
C ALA A 37 1.74 -8.54 -9.56
N GLY A 38 1.20 -7.38 -9.94
CA GLY A 38 1.41 -6.77 -11.25
C GLY A 38 2.88 -6.42 -11.50
N GLY A 39 3.53 -5.79 -10.52
CA GLY A 39 4.97 -5.51 -10.57
C GLY A 39 5.82 -6.77 -10.68
N PHE A 40 5.45 -7.84 -9.95
CA PHE A 40 6.13 -9.14 -10.06
C PHE A 40 5.97 -9.77 -11.45
N VAL A 41 4.76 -9.75 -12.02
CA VAL A 41 4.51 -10.24 -13.38
C VAL A 41 5.33 -9.46 -14.41
N ILE A 42 5.35 -8.13 -14.33
CA ILE A 42 6.15 -7.28 -15.23
C ILE A 42 7.64 -7.59 -15.08
N PHE A 43 8.14 -7.74 -13.85
CA PHE A 43 9.53 -8.09 -13.59
C PHE A 43 9.93 -9.43 -14.23
N VAL A 44 9.15 -10.47 -14.00
CA VAL A 44 9.42 -11.81 -14.55
C VAL A 44 9.31 -11.82 -16.07
N ALA A 45 8.28 -11.18 -16.65
CA ALA A 45 8.10 -11.10 -18.09
C ALA A 45 9.23 -10.31 -18.77
N ARG A 46 9.72 -9.25 -18.13
CA ARG A 46 10.86 -8.49 -18.62
C ARG A 46 12.15 -9.33 -18.60
N LEU A 47 12.37 -10.08 -17.53
CA LEU A 47 13.53 -10.95 -17.39
C LEU A 47 13.49 -12.13 -18.39
N ALA A 48 12.33 -12.76 -18.55
CA ALA A 48 12.18 -13.98 -19.35
C ALA A 48 12.03 -13.70 -20.85
N ALA A 49 11.35 -12.61 -21.23
CA ALA A 49 10.92 -12.37 -22.61
C ALA A 49 11.18 -10.94 -23.11
N GLY A 50 11.83 -10.08 -22.31
CA GLY A 50 12.10 -8.69 -22.69
C GLY A 50 10.84 -7.83 -22.89
N SER A 51 9.68 -8.30 -22.41
CA SER A 51 8.38 -7.65 -22.58
C SER A 51 7.83 -7.15 -21.25
N THR A 52 6.94 -6.17 -21.30
CA THR A 52 6.30 -5.59 -20.11
C THR A 52 4.77 -5.61 -20.24
N PRO A 53 4.16 -6.81 -20.26
CA PRO A 53 2.72 -6.94 -20.40
C PRO A 53 2.00 -6.29 -19.22
N GLY A 54 0.88 -5.63 -19.50
CA GLY A 54 0.03 -5.05 -18.45
C GLY A 54 0.56 -3.77 -17.81
N GLU A 55 1.61 -3.14 -18.35
CA GLU A 55 2.13 -1.85 -17.84
C GLU A 55 1.05 -0.79 -17.65
N ALA A 56 0.12 -0.64 -18.61
CA ALA A 56 -0.95 0.34 -18.51
C ALA A 56 -1.84 0.11 -17.28
N LEU A 57 -2.17 -1.16 -17.00
CA LEU A 57 -2.96 -1.54 -15.83
C LEU A 57 -2.18 -1.28 -14.54
N HIS A 58 -0.89 -1.61 -14.52
CA HIS A 58 -0.02 -1.34 -13.37
C HIS A 58 0.11 0.16 -13.07
N VAL A 59 0.32 0.99 -14.10
CA VAL A 59 0.36 2.46 -13.92
C VAL A 59 -0.97 2.98 -13.39
N ALA A 60 -2.10 2.55 -13.95
CA ALA A 60 -3.43 2.97 -13.50
C ALA A 60 -3.71 2.53 -12.05
N ALA A 61 -3.35 1.30 -11.69
CA ALA A 61 -3.49 0.77 -10.34
C ALA A 61 -2.56 1.50 -9.35
N GLY A 62 -1.33 1.83 -9.74
CA GLY A 62 -0.40 2.63 -8.94
C GLY A 62 -0.91 4.06 -8.66
N VAL A 63 -1.55 4.71 -9.64
CA VAL A 63 -2.22 6.01 -9.42
C VAL A 63 -3.37 5.87 -8.43
N ALA A 64 -4.25 4.87 -8.62
CA ALA A 64 -5.36 4.61 -7.72
C ALA A 64 -4.87 4.30 -6.29
N LEU A 65 -3.83 3.47 -6.16
CA LEU A 65 -3.19 3.14 -4.88
C LEU A 65 -2.65 4.40 -4.22
N THR A 66 -1.99 5.29 -4.96
CA THR A 66 -1.43 6.52 -4.40
C THR A 66 -2.53 7.42 -3.82
N ILE A 67 -3.64 7.60 -4.53
CA ILE A 67 -4.78 8.40 -4.05
C ILE A 67 -5.35 7.80 -2.75
N VAL A 68 -5.64 6.50 -2.76
CA VAL A 68 -6.18 5.79 -1.59
C VAL A 68 -5.22 5.86 -0.41
N TYR A 69 -3.92 5.68 -0.67
CA TYR A 69 -2.86 5.75 0.32
C TYR A 69 -2.76 7.13 0.98
N VAL A 70 -2.80 8.21 0.21
CA VAL A 70 -2.78 9.59 0.74
C VAL A 70 -3.99 9.83 1.64
N VAL A 71 -5.20 9.45 1.20
CA VAL A 71 -6.42 9.59 2.00
C VAL A 71 -6.34 8.77 3.29
N TYR A 72 -5.82 7.54 3.19
CA TYR A 72 -5.60 6.67 4.35
C TYR A 72 -4.61 7.28 5.34
N GLN A 73 -3.43 7.71 4.88
CA GLN A 73 -2.39 8.28 5.73
C GLN A 73 -2.87 9.56 6.40
N TRP A 74 -3.53 10.46 5.66
CA TRP A 74 -4.12 11.66 6.22
C TRP A 74 -5.08 11.34 7.38
N ARG A 75 -6.03 10.44 7.14
CA ARG A 75 -6.99 9.99 8.17
C ARG A 75 -6.33 9.27 9.34
N HIS A 76 -5.23 8.56 9.10
CA HIS A 76 -4.46 7.86 10.13
C HIS A 76 -3.77 8.87 11.05
N TRP A 77 -3.01 9.81 10.49
CA TRP A 77 -2.23 10.79 11.24
C TRP A 77 -3.10 11.78 12.02
N LEU A 78 -4.30 12.10 11.54
CA LEU A 78 -5.26 12.91 12.31
C LEU A 78 -5.75 12.23 13.60
N ARG A 79 -5.64 10.90 13.70
CA ARG A 79 -6.17 10.13 14.84
C ARG A 79 -5.07 9.55 15.73
N VAL A 80 -3.91 9.25 15.16
CA VAL A 80 -2.83 8.56 15.87
C VAL A 80 -1.95 9.56 16.57
N ARG A 81 -1.78 9.39 17.89
CA ARG A 81 -0.76 10.09 18.66
C ARG A 81 0.56 9.33 18.54
N PRO A 82 1.71 10.02 18.40
CA PRO A 82 3.02 9.36 18.39
C PRO A 82 3.19 8.51 19.65
N GLN A 83 3.60 7.25 19.48
CA GLN A 83 3.88 6.33 20.58
C GLN A 83 5.34 5.91 20.54
N ARG A 84 5.95 5.71 21.70
CA ARG A 84 7.29 5.12 21.79
C ARG A 84 7.16 3.60 21.69
N GLY A 85 7.88 2.98 20.77
CA GLY A 85 7.94 1.52 20.64
C GLY A 85 8.25 1.02 19.24
N LEU A 86 8.76 -0.21 19.14
CA LEU A 86 9.19 -0.82 17.90
C LEU A 86 8.06 -0.88 16.84
N HIS A 87 6.82 -1.17 17.25
CA HIS A 87 5.66 -1.22 16.35
C HIS A 87 5.40 0.12 15.64
N PHE A 88 5.61 1.23 16.36
CA PHE A 88 5.45 2.57 15.80
C PHE A 88 6.56 2.86 14.80
N VAL A 89 7.82 2.55 15.15
CA VAL A 89 8.98 2.72 14.24
C VAL A 89 8.79 1.92 12.95
N VAL A 90 8.40 0.64 13.06
CA VAL A 90 8.15 -0.21 11.88
C VAL A 90 6.99 0.34 11.04
N GLY A 91 5.94 0.88 11.67
CA GLY A 91 4.84 1.53 10.95
C GLY A 91 5.27 2.80 10.20
N VAL A 92 6.14 3.62 10.81
CA VAL A 92 6.72 4.80 10.18
C VAL A 92 7.62 4.41 9.00
N LEU A 93 8.46 3.39 9.16
CA LEU A 93 9.30 2.87 8.07
C LEU A 93 8.46 2.32 6.91
N ALA A 94 7.37 1.60 7.20
CA ALA A 94 6.42 1.16 6.18
C ALA A 94 5.79 2.36 5.45
N ALA A 95 5.38 3.39 6.18
CA ALA A 95 4.77 4.58 5.60
C ALA A 95 5.74 5.36 4.68
N PHE A 96 7.00 5.52 5.10
CA PHE A 96 8.02 6.15 4.26
C PHE A 96 8.39 5.31 3.03
N SER A 97 8.50 3.99 3.19
CA SER A 97 8.77 3.08 2.07
C SER A 97 7.65 3.15 1.04
N MET A 98 6.39 3.17 1.49
CA MET A 98 5.24 3.28 0.60
C MET A 98 5.17 4.65 -0.09
N ALA A 99 5.51 5.72 0.63
CA ALA A 99 5.62 7.05 0.02
C ALA A 99 6.71 7.08 -1.07
N LEU A 100 7.89 6.52 -0.81
CA LEU A 100 8.97 6.43 -1.79
C LEU A 100 8.56 5.61 -3.02
N ALA A 101 7.95 4.44 -2.82
CA ALA A 101 7.47 3.58 -3.90
C ALA A 101 6.41 4.28 -4.76
N ASN A 102 5.43 4.96 -4.14
CA ASN A 102 4.41 5.72 -4.87
C ASN A 102 5.00 6.91 -5.62
N LEU A 103 5.88 7.71 -5.02
CA LEU A 103 6.48 8.86 -5.69
C LEU A 103 7.32 8.45 -6.89
N THR A 104 8.15 7.42 -6.74
CA THR A 104 8.94 6.90 -7.85
C THR A 104 8.08 6.20 -8.90
N GLY A 105 7.02 5.50 -8.49
CA GLY A 105 6.04 4.88 -9.38
C GLY A 105 5.28 5.91 -10.22
N LEU A 106 4.84 7.02 -9.61
CA LEU A 106 4.23 8.13 -10.35
C LEU A 106 5.21 8.79 -11.33
N ALA A 107 6.47 8.97 -10.94
CA ALA A 107 7.49 9.49 -11.83
C ALA A 107 7.74 8.56 -13.03
N LEU A 108 7.81 7.24 -12.80
CA LEU A 108 7.89 6.25 -13.87
C LEU A 108 6.62 6.21 -14.73
N GLY A 109 5.45 6.32 -14.11
CA GLY A 109 4.16 6.42 -14.80
C GLY A 109 4.07 7.64 -15.71
N PHE A 110 4.66 8.77 -15.31
CA PHE A 110 4.79 9.94 -16.16
C PHE A 110 5.71 9.69 -17.37
N VAL A 111 6.85 9.02 -17.17
CA VAL A 111 7.72 8.60 -18.30
C VAL A 111 6.97 7.67 -19.25
N TRP A 112 6.25 6.68 -18.70
CA TRP A 112 5.41 5.78 -19.48
C TRP A 112 4.36 6.54 -20.29
N TRP A 113 3.65 7.49 -19.67
CA TRP A 113 2.63 8.31 -20.34
C TRP A 113 3.24 9.13 -21.49
N ARG A 114 4.34 9.84 -21.21
CA ARG A 114 5.05 10.63 -22.21
C ARG A 114 5.48 9.78 -23.40
N ASP A 115 6.06 8.61 -23.17
CA ASP A 115 6.64 7.81 -24.23
C ASP A 115 5.55 7.02 -24.99
N ARG A 116 4.61 6.38 -24.28
CA ARG A 116 3.63 5.45 -24.86
C ARG A 116 2.37 6.13 -25.36
N VAL A 117 1.90 7.17 -24.66
CA VAL A 117 0.63 7.84 -24.99
C VAL A 117 0.86 9.08 -25.85
N VAL A 118 1.81 9.94 -25.47
CA VAL A 118 2.12 11.14 -26.26
C VAL A 118 3.06 10.81 -27.42
N GLY A 119 4.15 10.11 -27.13
CA GLY A 119 5.20 9.79 -28.10
C GLY A 119 4.93 8.58 -28.99
N HIS A 120 3.89 7.77 -28.69
CA HIS A 120 3.54 6.54 -29.41
C HIS A 120 4.70 5.53 -29.56
N ALA A 121 5.70 5.59 -28.66
CA ALA A 121 6.82 4.66 -28.67
C ALA A 121 6.34 3.24 -28.38
N THR A 122 7.03 2.24 -28.91
CA THR A 122 6.72 0.82 -28.64
C THR A 122 7.11 0.38 -27.22
N ALA A 123 8.04 1.10 -26.58
CA ALA A 123 8.48 0.88 -25.21
C ALA A 123 8.83 2.20 -24.52
N ALA A 124 8.68 2.26 -23.19
CA ALA A 124 9.06 3.42 -22.39
C ALA A 124 10.54 3.38 -22.01
N GLY A 125 11.22 4.52 -22.13
CA GLY A 125 12.65 4.69 -21.85
C GLY A 125 12.92 4.99 -20.36
N TYR A 126 12.59 4.05 -19.48
CA TYR A 126 12.71 4.26 -18.03
C TYR A 126 14.16 4.56 -17.59
N PRO A 127 14.41 5.62 -16.80
CA PRO A 127 15.74 5.90 -16.25
C PRO A 127 16.20 4.79 -15.29
N PRO A 128 17.41 4.22 -15.45
CA PRO A 128 17.87 3.08 -14.64
C PRO A 128 17.86 3.35 -13.13
N SER A 129 18.31 4.54 -12.71
CA SER A 129 18.33 4.94 -11.31
C SER A 129 16.93 5.01 -10.71
N LEU A 130 15.98 5.61 -11.43
CA LEU A 130 14.59 5.73 -10.97
C LEU A 130 13.92 4.36 -10.86
N SER A 131 14.14 3.48 -11.85
CA SER A 131 13.66 2.09 -11.79
C SER A 131 14.28 1.32 -10.62
N ALA A 132 15.57 1.50 -10.35
CA ALA A 132 16.24 0.85 -9.22
C ALA A 132 15.66 1.31 -7.89
N VAL A 133 15.47 2.63 -7.70
CA VAL A 133 14.86 3.17 -6.47
C VAL A 133 13.43 2.67 -6.30
N HIS A 134 12.64 2.62 -7.37
CA HIS A 134 11.28 2.09 -7.31
C HIS A 134 11.26 0.61 -6.92
N ASN A 135 12.09 -0.22 -7.54
CA ASN A 135 12.16 -1.65 -7.24
C ASN A 135 12.60 -1.90 -5.78
N ILE A 136 13.63 -1.21 -5.31
CA ILE A 136 14.08 -1.30 -3.92
C ILE A 136 12.97 -0.82 -2.97
N GLY A 137 12.35 0.33 -3.26
CA GLY A 137 11.24 0.87 -2.49
C GLY A 137 10.08 -0.12 -2.36
N SER A 138 9.71 -0.77 -3.46
CA SER A 138 8.66 -1.80 -3.48
C SER A 138 9.01 -3.02 -2.61
N MET A 139 10.27 -3.46 -2.59
CA MET A 139 10.71 -4.52 -1.68
C MET A 139 10.63 -4.09 -0.21
N LEU A 140 11.05 -2.85 0.10
CA LEU A 140 10.95 -2.30 1.45
C LEU A 140 9.48 -2.19 1.91
N VAL A 141 8.56 -1.84 1.01
CA VAL A 141 7.12 -1.86 1.30
C VAL A 141 6.67 -3.26 1.72
N LEU A 142 6.99 -4.29 0.95
CA LEU A 142 6.60 -5.67 1.29
C LEU A 142 7.18 -6.09 2.64
N THR A 143 8.46 -5.79 2.89
CA THR A 143 9.13 -6.12 4.15
C THR A 143 8.50 -5.40 5.34
N PHE A 144 8.41 -4.07 5.30
CA PHE A 144 7.97 -3.29 6.45
C PHE A 144 6.45 -3.31 6.65
N ALA A 145 5.65 -3.32 5.58
CA ALA A 145 4.20 -3.48 5.71
C ALA A 145 3.86 -4.87 6.27
N GLY A 146 4.51 -5.93 5.76
CA GLY A 146 4.36 -7.29 6.29
C GLY A 146 4.76 -7.38 7.76
N ALA A 147 5.94 -6.86 8.12
CA ALA A 147 6.40 -6.81 9.51
C ALA A 147 5.45 -6.01 10.40
N HIS A 148 4.92 -4.88 9.93
CA HIS A 148 3.97 -4.06 10.67
C HIS A 148 2.68 -4.81 10.97
N ILE A 149 2.09 -5.47 9.97
CA ILE A 149 0.88 -6.30 10.16
C ILE A 149 1.14 -7.41 11.15
N ALA A 150 2.23 -8.17 10.97
CA ALA A 150 2.57 -9.28 11.85
C ALA A 150 2.70 -8.80 13.31
N ALA A 151 3.37 -7.66 13.50
CA ALA A 151 3.57 -7.09 14.81
C ALA A 151 2.25 -6.60 15.46
N VAL A 152 1.32 -6.06 14.68
CA VAL A 152 -0.05 -5.72 15.15
C VAL A 152 -0.83 -6.98 15.54
N LEU A 153 -0.83 -8.01 14.70
CA LEU A 153 -1.55 -9.26 14.97
C LEU A 153 -1.00 -10.00 16.19
N MET A 154 0.31 -9.99 16.40
CA MET A 154 0.95 -10.61 17.58
C MET A 154 0.62 -9.87 18.87
N ARG A 155 0.61 -8.52 18.84
CA ARG A 155 0.16 -7.71 19.98
C ARG A 155 -1.28 -8.04 20.35
N ASP A 156 -2.13 -8.19 19.34
CA ASP A 156 -3.55 -8.45 19.53
C ASP A 156 -3.83 -9.80 20.20
N ARG A 157 -3.09 -10.86 19.84
CA ARG A 157 -3.18 -12.18 20.50
C ARG A 157 -2.80 -12.13 21.98
N ARG A 158 -1.83 -11.28 22.35
CA ARG A 158 -1.40 -11.14 23.76
C ARG A 158 -2.43 -10.42 24.63
N LEU A 159 -3.31 -9.61 24.03
CA LEU A 159 -4.29 -8.80 24.74
C LEU A 159 -5.68 -9.46 24.86
N ASN A 160 -5.96 -10.52 24.08
CA ASN A 160 -7.17 -11.33 24.12
C ASN A 160 -6.78 -12.82 24.05
N PRO A 161 -6.30 -13.43 25.15
CA PRO A 161 -6.00 -14.86 25.21
C PRO A 161 -7.24 -15.74 25.06
#